data_AF-A0A7V3V037-F1
#
_entry.id   AF-A0A7V3V037-F1
#
_cell.length_a   1.000
_cell.length_b   1.000
_cell.length_c   1.000
_cell.angle_alpha   90.00
_cell.angle_beta   90.00
_cell.angle_gamma   90.00
#
_symmetry.space_group_name_H-M   'P 1'
#
loop_
_entity.id
_entity.type
_entity.pdbx_description
1 polymer ?
#
loop_
_entity_poly.entity_id
_entity_poly.type
_entity_poly.pdbx_seq_one_letter_code
_entity_poly.pdbx_strand_id
1 'polypeptide(L)'
;MGIWRFLGLLFVLALSIGSLCERMPERQWERGAFEPIGGKPYKLPDGLECRYIVGADEEIPSSFLPLKFVVLNNTSSRIPVIMPPGLVFSPVSNDYQYMMLLQEFSFSVPPDQDTVILLPTYCANEDLDEPDDESYYEIAIQVWERELCELFDLLKGKRLDYEAAVELAQAALFEITDGSGLTDSTRLKLERLP
;
A
#
# COMPACT_ATOMS: atom_id res chain seq x y z
N MET A 1 -0.04 -64.78 -18.94
CA MET A 1 0.84 -63.67 -18.51
C MET A 1 0.42 -62.42 -19.26
N GLY A 2 -0.44 -61.61 -18.64
CA GLY A 2 -1.08 -60.46 -19.27
C GLY A 2 -0.25 -59.19 -19.12
N ILE A 3 0.09 -58.59 -20.26
CA ILE A 3 0.68 -57.26 -20.39
C ILE A 3 -0.49 -56.27 -20.56
N TRP A 4 -0.86 -55.55 -19.51
CA TRP A 4 -1.67 -54.34 -19.62
C TRP A 4 -0.92 -53.20 -18.96
N ARG A 5 -0.37 -52.36 -19.84
CA ARG A 5 0.44 -51.18 -19.53
C ARG A 5 -0.48 -50.00 -19.21
N PHE A 6 -0.14 -49.31 -18.12
CA PHE A 6 -0.07 -47.85 -18.01
C PHE A 6 -1.06 -47.04 -18.87
N LEU A 7 -2.24 -46.77 -18.33
CA LEU A 7 -3.11 -45.68 -18.77
C LEU A 7 -3.98 -45.25 -17.60
N GLY A 8 -3.76 -44.03 -17.10
CA GLY A 8 -4.61 -43.44 -16.06
C GLY A 8 -3.88 -42.65 -14.97
N LEU A 9 -2.83 -41.90 -15.31
CA LEU A 9 -2.16 -40.99 -14.36
C LEU A 9 -1.94 -39.63 -15.04
N LEU A 10 -3.04 -39.01 -15.47
CA LEU A 10 -3.02 -37.72 -16.15
C LEU A 10 -4.39 -37.02 -16.00
N PHE A 11 -4.90 -36.86 -14.77
CA PHE A 11 -6.13 -36.11 -14.53
C PHE A 11 -6.29 -35.53 -13.10
N VAL A 12 -5.21 -34.99 -12.50
CA VAL A 12 -5.30 -34.31 -11.18
C VAL A 12 -4.61 -32.94 -11.14
N LEU A 13 -4.03 -32.45 -12.24
CA LEU A 13 -3.20 -31.22 -12.23
C LEU A 13 -3.91 -29.97 -12.77
N ALA A 14 -5.24 -29.85 -12.56
CA ALA A 14 -6.03 -28.71 -13.03
C ALA A 14 -7.03 -28.15 -12.00
N LEU A 15 -6.83 -28.39 -10.70
CA LEU A 15 -7.75 -27.92 -9.64
C LEU A 15 -7.11 -27.04 -8.55
N SER A 16 -5.89 -26.52 -8.76
CA SER A 16 -5.19 -25.74 -7.71
C SER A 16 -5.05 -24.24 -7.97
N ILE A 17 -5.55 -23.71 -9.09
CA ILE A 17 -5.47 -22.26 -9.36
C ILE A 17 -6.69 -21.49 -8.80
N GLY A 18 -7.82 -22.18 -8.57
CA GLY A 18 -9.05 -21.55 -8.08
C GLY A 18 -9.09 -21.22 -6.58
N SER A 19 -8.10 -21.66 -5.79
CA SER A 19 -8.18 -21.58 -4.32
C SER A 19 -7.38 -20.41 -3.69
N LEU A 20 -6.64 -19.63 -4.50
CA LEU A 20 -5.94 -18.45 -3.98
C LEU A 20 -6.86 -17.24 -3.76
N CYS A 21 -8.04 -17.19 -4.40
CA CYS A 21 -9.01 -16.11 -4.18
C CYS A 21 -9.92 -16.33 -2.96
N GLU A 22 -9.84 -17.48 -2.28
CA GLU A 22 -10.90 -17.89 -1.34
C GLU A 22 -10.67 -17.50 0.13
N ARG A 23 -9.56 -16.85 0.51
CA ARG A 23 -9.34 -16.39 1.90
C ARG A 23 -8.46 -15.15 2.02
N MET A 24 -8.83 -14.04 1.37
CA MET A 24 -8.38 -12.75 1.93
C MET A 24 -9.07 -12.56 3.29
N PRO A 25 -8.34 -12.15 4.34
CA PRO A 25 -8.97 -11.89 5.61
C PRO A 25 -10.02 -10.78 5.44
N GLU A 26 -11.13 -10.95 6.15
CA GLU A 26 -12.05 -9.83 6.33
C GLU A 26 -11.37 -8.72 7.12
N ARG A 27 -11.94 -7.52 7.08
CA ARG A 27 -11.48 -6.36 7.83
C ARG A 27 -11.19 -6.73 9.30
N GLN A 28 -10.01 -6.39 9.79
CA GLN A 28 -9.49 -6.91 11.06
C GLN A 28 -9.69 -5.99 12.27
N TRP A 29 -10.06 -4.72 12.04
CA TRP A 29 -10.39 -3.80 13.12
C TRP A 29 -11.91 -3.71 13.30
N GLU A 30 -12.37 -3.67 14.56
CA GLU A 30 -13.76 -3.33 14.87
C GLU A 30 -14.05 -1.90 14.40
N ARG A 31 -15.33 -1.52 14.29
CA ARG A 31 -15.76 -0.18 13.87
C ARG A 31 -15.14 0.89 14.79
N GLY A 32 -14.00 1.43 14.37
CA GLY A 32 -13.09 2.31 15.10
C GLY A 32 -11.91 2.66 14.19
N ALA A 33 -10.98 3.48 14.70
CA ALA A 33 -9.82 3.95 13.97
C ALA A 33 -9.01 2.78 13.37
N PHE A 34 -8.61 2.91 12.11
CA PHE A 34 -7.75 1.94 11.45
C PHE A 34 -6.45 1.72 12.22
N GLU A 35 -6.13 0.44 12.46
CA GLU A 35 -4.82 -0.01 12.88
C GLU A 35 -4.41 -1.16 11.96
N PRO A 36 -3.16 -1.20 11.48
CA PRO A 36 -2.69 -2.27 10.59
C PRO A 36 -2.50 -3.57 11.38
N ILE A 37 -3.57 -4.37 11.50
CA ILE A 37 -3.56 -5.68 12.15
C ILE A 37 -3.41 -6.77 11.08
N GLY A 38 -2.26 -7.44 11.08
CA GLY A 38 -2.01 -8.55 10.16
C GLY A 38 -1.69 -8.10 8.74
N GLY A 39 -0.59 -8.59 8.18
CA GLY A 39 -0.15 -8.23 6.84
C GLY A 39 1.18 -8.87 6.50
N LYS A 40 1.72 -8.51 5.35
CA LYS A 40 3.05 -8.96 4.94
C LYS A 40 4.09 -7.94 5.41
N PRO A 41 5.12 -8.36 6.18
CA PRO A 41 6.24 -7.47 6.47
C PRO A 41 6.87 -6.98 5.16
N TYR A 42 7.12 -5.68 5.06
CA TYR A 42 7.91 -5.13 3.98
C TYR A 42 9.33 -4.85 4.47
N LYS A 43 10.31 -5.11 3.61
CA LYS A 43 11.70 -4.74 3.85
C LYS A 43 12.21 -4.00 2.63
N LEU A 44 12.97 -2.95 2.87
CA LEU A 44 13.76 -2.31 1.82
C LEU A 44 14.72 -3.34 1.21
N PRO A 45 15.06 -3.20 -0.07
CA PRO A 45 16.13 -3.97 -0.70
C PRO A 45 17.42 -3.94 0.11
N ASP A 46 18.16 -5.06 0.09
CA ASP A 46 19.44 -5.18 0.79
C ASP A 46 20.42 -4.06 0.38
N GLY A 47 21.11 -3.50 1.37
CA GLY A 47 22.04 -2.38 1.17
C GLY A 47 21.41 -1.00 1.30
N LEU A 48 20.07 -0.90 1.36
CA LEU A 48 19.39 0.34 1.71
C LEU A 48 19.14 0.46 3.21
N GLU A 49 19.33 1.66 3.74
CA GLU A 49 19.08 2.02 5.13
C GLU A 49 18.07 3.17 5.17
N CYS A 50 16.92 2.93 5.81
CA CYS A 50 15.99 4.01 6.16
C CYS A 50 16.62 4.88 7.24
N ARG A 51 16.84 6.16 6.94
CA ARG A 51 17.34 7.13 7.92
C ARG A 51 16.20 7.63 8.80
N TYR A 52 15.14 8.11 8.16
CA TYR A 52 13.90 8.53 8.81
C TYR A 52 12.78 8.71 7.78
N ILE A 53 11.56 8.71 8.27
CA ILE A 53 10.35 9.09 7.54
C ILE A 53 9.63 10.11 8.43
N VAL A 54 9.20 11.23 7.84
CA VAL A 54 8.51 12.31 8.55
C VAL A 54 7.45 12.92 7.64
N GLY A 55 6.41 13.55 8.18
CA GLY A 55 5.51 14.37 7.38
C GLY A 55 6.25 15.46 6.61
N ALA A 56 5.66 15.89 5.50
CA ALA A 56 6.20 16.93 4.64
C ALA A 56 5.24 18.11 4.59
N ASP A 57 5.78 19.33 4.68
CA ASP A 57 5.01 20.57 4.46
C ASP A 57 4.67 20.81 2.97
N GLU A 58 5.24 20.00 2.08
CA GLU A 58 5.15 20.14 0.64
C GLU A 58 4.09 19.18 0.09
N GLU A 59 3.09 19.69 -0.62
CA GLU A 59 2.18 18.84 -1.40
C GLU A 59 2.84 18.38 -2.71
N ILE A 60 2.43 17.22 -3.21
CA ILE A 60 2.77 16.74 -4.55
C ILE A 60 1.50 16.47 -5.36
N PRO A 61 1.55 16.47 -6.71
CA PRO A 61 0.33 16.30 -7.52
C PRO A 61 -0.51 15.06 -7.19
N SER A 62 0.10 14.04 -6.59
CA SER A 62 -0.53 12.77 -6.25
C SER A 62 -0.80 12.54 -4.76
N SER A 63 -0.59 13.54 -3.90
CA SER A 63 -0.86 13.47 -2.47
C SER A 63 -0.84 14.87 -1.84
N PHE A 64 -1.88 15.19 -1.08
CA PHE A 64 -1.93 16.40 -0.25
C PHE A 64 -1.00 16.32 0.97
N LEU A 65 -0.72 15.12 1.46
CA LEU A 65 0.02 14.89 2.70
C LEU A 65 1.07 13.80 2.48
N PRO A 66 2.09 14.06 1.64
CA PRO A 66 3.12 13.08 1.36
C PRO A 66 4.06 12.92 2.57
N LEU A 67 4.67 11.73 2.69
CA LEU A 67 5.75 11.53 3.64
C LEU A 67 7.12 11.77 2.99
N LYS A 68 7.99 12.51 3.67
CA LYS A 68 9.39 12.68 3.32
C LYS A 68 10.18 11.47 3.82
N PHE A 69 10.61 10.63 2.88
CA PHE A 69 11.43 9.46 3.16
C PHE A 69 12.89 9.71 2.79
N VAL A 70 13.78 9.56 3.77
CA VAL A 70 15.22 9.68 3.57
C VAL A 70 15.88 8.32 3.69
N VAL A 71 16.54 7.91 2.60
CA VAL A 71 17.15 6.58 2.47
C VAL A 71 18.60 6.70 2.00
N LEU A 72 19.48 5.93 2.63
CA LEU A 72 20.88 5.79 2.27
C LEU A 72 21.09 4.48 1.50
N ASN A 73 21.87 4.53 0.42
CA ASN A 73 22.37 3.35 -0.26
C ASN A 73 23.83 3.10 0.12
N ASN A 74 24.07 2.07 0.94
CA ASN A 74 25.39 1.66 1.43
C ASN A 74 26.15 0.76 0.44
N THR A 75 25.77 0.77 -0.84
CA THR A 75 26.40 -0.03 -1.90
C THR A 75 26.97 0.88 -2.99
N SER A 76 27.85 0.31 -3.81
CA SER A 76 28.48 1.03 -4.93
C SER A 76 27.64 1.05 -6.22
N SER A 77 26.41 0.54 -6.21
CA SER A 77 25.53 0.53 -7.39
C SER A 77 24.14 1.08 -7.08
N ARG A 78 23.48 1.66 -8.08
CA ARG A 78 22.10 2.13 -7.95
C ARG A 78 21.17 0.95 -7.65
N ILE A 79 20.28 1.13 -6.66
CA ILE A 79 19.29 0.12 -6.27
C ILE A 79 17.89 0.59 -6.70
N PRO A 80 17.16 -0.18 -7.53
CA PRO A 80 15.75 0.08 -7.78
C PRO A 80 14.91 -0.33 -6.56
N VAL A 81 13.92 0.48 -6.22
CA VAL A 81 12.99 0.21 -5.14
C VAL A 81 11.57 0.23 -5.69
N ILE A 82 10.79 -0.77 -5.30
CA ILE A 82 9.36 -0.87 -5.56
C ILE A 82 8.67 -1.00 -4.20
N MET A 83 7.81 -0.03 -3.89
CA MET A 83 6.92 -0.07 -2.74
C MET A 83 5.53 -0.47 -3.22
N PRO A 84 4.94 -1.56 -2.70
CA PRO A 84 3.68 -2.07 -3.19
C PRO A 84 2.50 -1.20 -2.73
N PRO A 85 1.34 -1.26 -3.42
CA PRO A 85 0.10 -0.73 -2.87
C PRO A 85 -0.26 -1.45 -1.56
N GLY A 86 -0.89 -0.70 -0.66
CA GLY A 86 -1.18 -1.13 0.70
C GLY A 86 0.03 -1.11 1.63
N LEU A 87 1.18 -0.55 1.25
CA LEU A 87 2.25 -0.35 2.21
C LEU A 87 1.85 0.75 3.21
N VAL A 88 1.82 0.38 4.49
CA VAL A 88 1.46 1.27 5.60
C VAL A 88 2.72 1.81 6.29
N PHE A 89 2.65 3.06 6.70
CA PHE A 89 3.61 3.72 7.56
C PHE A 89 2.94 4.01 8.90
N SER A 90 3.50 3.44 9.96
CA SER A 90 3.02 3.64 11.32
C SER A 90 3.62 4.92 11.88
N PRO A 91 2.81 5.82 12.45
CA PRO A 91 3.36 6.95 13.18
C PRO A 91 4.03 6.44 14.46
N VAL A 92 5.06 7.15 14.91
CA VAL A 92 5.76 6.87 16.17
C VAL A 92 4.92 7.34 17.37
N SER A 93 4.19 8.45 17.22
CA SER A 93 3.16 8.88 18.17
C SER A 93 1.79 8.41 17.71
N ASN A 94 0.96 7.96 18.65
CA ASN A 94 -0.41 7.50 18.39
C ASN A 94 -1.42 8.65 18.20
N ASP A 95 -0.97 9.90 18.32
CA ASP A 95 -1.80 11.08 18.04
C ASP A 95 -1.98 11.32 16.53
N TYR A 96 -1.02 10.86 15.72
CA TYR A 96 -1.04 11.05 14.27
C TYR A 96 -1.70 9.89 13.52
N GLN A 97 -2.18 10.17 12.32
CA GLN A 97 -2.77 9.19 11.41
C GLN A 97 -1.74 8.20 10.87
N TYR A 98 -2.18 6.95 10.62
CA TYR A 98 -1.45 6.04 9.76
C TYR A 98 -1.47 6.53 8.32
N MET A 99 -0.39 6.26 7.58
CA MET A 99 -0.27 6.67 6.17
C MET A 99 -0.14 5.45 5.27
N MET A 100 -0.70 5.49 4.06
CA MET A 100 -0.73 4.34 3.15
C MET A 100 -0.43 4.72 1.70
N LEU A 101 0.32 3.87 0.99
CA LEU A 101 0.39 3.93 -0.48
C LEU A 101 -0.82 3.24 -1.11
N LEU A 102 -1.56 3.95 -1.96
CA LEU A 102 -2.70 3.37 -2.69
C LEU A 102 -2.33 2.74 -4.04
N GLN A 103 -1.17 3.10 -4.59
CA GLN A 103 -0.61 2.55 -5.82
C GLN A 103 0.83 2.09 -5.61
N GLU A 104 1.33 1.25 -6.52
CA GLU A 104 2.76 0.93 -6.57
C GLU A 104 3.57 2.21 -6.78
N PHE A 105 4.60 2.42 -5.97
CA PHE A 105 5.51 3.54 -6.10
C PHE A 105 6.94 3.04 -6.32
N SER A 106 7.53 3.47 -7.44
CA SER A 106 8.85 3.01 -7.88
C SER A 106 9.83 4.18 -7.98
N PHE A 107 11.03 3.99 -7.45
CA PHE A 107 12.12 4.97 -7.54
C PHE A 107 13.47 4.24 -7.55
N SER A 108 14.57 5.00 -7.62
CA SER A 108 15.91 4.39 -7.56
C SER A 108 16.87 5.23 -6.72
N VAL A 109 17.64 4.56 -5.88
CA VAL A 109 18.55 5.20 -4.93
C VAL A 109 19.98 5.13 -5.49
N PRO A 110 20.61 6.27 -5.85
CA PRO A 110 22.01 6.31 -6.24
C PRO A 110 22.94 5.80 -5.12
N PRO A 111 24.15 5.30 -5.45
CA PRO A 111 25.10 4.81 -4.46
C PRO A 111 25.65 5.92 -3.55
N ASP A 112 26.01 5.56 -2.32
CA ASP A 112 26.83 6.32 -1.37
C ASP A 112 26.31 7.73 -1.01
N GLN A 113 24.99 7.96 -1.10
CA GLN A 113 24.37 9.22 -0.69
C GLN A 113 22.96 9.03 -0.13
N ASP A 114 22.57 9.95 0.75
CA ASP A 114 21.18 10.09 1.17
C ASP A 114 20.34 10.56 -0.03
N THR A 115 19.19 9.95 -0.21
CA THR A 115 18.20 10.32 -1.23
C THR A 115 16.90 10.66 -0.54
N VAL A 116 16.38 11.85 -0.83
CA VAL A 116 15.09 12.32 -0.35
C VAL A 116 14.03 11.97 -1.37
N ILE A 117 12.97 11.31 -0.92
CA ILE A 117 11.83 10.86 -1.72
C ILE A 117 10.55 11.38 -1.05
N LEU A 118 9.66 12.00 -1.83
CA LEU A 118 8.31 12.30 -1.37
C LEU A 118 7.40 11.13 -1.75
N LEU A 119 6.91 10.43 -0.74
CA LEU A 119 6.02 9.28 -0.91
C LEU A 119 4.58 9.77 -1.10
N PRO A 120 3.85 9.35 -2.15
CA PRO A 120 2.48 9.76 -2.40
C PRO A 120 1.50 9.00 -1.50
N THR A 121 1.53 9.32 -0.22
CA THR A 121 0.75 8.68 0.83
C THR A 121 -0.63 9.28 1.00
N TYR A 122 -1.53 8.50 1.57
CA TYR A 122 -2.89 8.87 1.91
C TYR A 122 -3.15 8.58 3.38
N CYS A 123 -3.97 9.43 3.99
CA CYS A 123 -4.36 9.39 5.38
C CYS A 123 -5.30 8.20 5.64
N ALA A 124 -5.03 7.37 6.63
CA ALA A 124 -5.81 6.16 6.90
C ALA A 124 -6.73 6.27 8.13
N ASN A 125 -6.80 7.43 8.80
CA ASN A 125 -7.67 7.65 9.95
C ASN A 125 -8.28 9.05 9.87
N GLU A 126 -9.60 9.20 9.89
CA GLU A 126 -10.21 10.53 9.77
C GLU A 126 -10.13 11.36 11.08
N ASP A 127 -10.04 10.68 12.23
CA ASP A 127 -10.17 11.29 13.57
C ASP A 127 -8.83 11.57 14.30
N LEU A 128 -7.67 11.33 13.67
CA LEU A 128 -6.34 11.57 14.25
C LEU A 128 -5.65 12.78 13.58
N ASP A 129 -4.56 13.28 14.16
CA ASP A 129 -3.84 14.44 13.63
C ASP A 129 -3.15 14.10 12.30
N GLU A 130 -3.27 15.01 11.32
CA GLU A 130 -2.60 14.91 10.02
C GLU A 130 -1.07 14.94 10.18
N PRO A 131 -0.29 14.32 9.28
CA PRO A 131 1.17 14.40 9.33
C PRO A 131 1.66 15.85 9.16
N ASP A 132 2.69 16.20 9.94
CA ASP A 132 3.41 17.47 9.90
C ASP A 132 4.94 17.19 9.94
N ASP A 133 5.77 18.24 9.97
CA ASP A 133 7.22 18.10 10.01
C ASP A 133 7.79 17.59 11.36
N GLU A 134 6.92 17.40 12.37
CA GLU A 134 7.24 16.83 13.68
C GLU A 134 6.79 15.36 13.80
N SER A 135 5.95 14.86 12.90
CA SER A 135 5.41 13.51 12.93
C SER A 135 6.32 12.47 12.26
N TYR A 136 7.00 11.67 13.08
CA TYR A 136 7.89 10.61 12.61
C TYR A 136 7.14 9.31 12.34
N TYR A 137 7.61 8.56 11.34
CA TYR A 137 7.00 7.31 10.88
C TYR A 137 8.02 6.17 10.72
N GLU A 138 7.50 4.95 10.80
CA GLU A 138 8.20 3.71 10.48
C GLU A 138 7.47 2.93 9.39
N ILE A 139 8.22 2.20 8.55
CA ILE A 139 7.60 1.27 7.61
C ILE A 139 7.01 0.10 8.40
N ALA A 140 5.71 -0.13 8.26
CA ALA A 140 5.01 -1.19 8.98
C ALA A 140 4.83 -2.43 8.10
N ILE A 141 3.59 -2.69 7.68
CA ILE A 141 3.21 -3.87 6.89
C ILE A 141 2.60 -3.44 5.55
N GLN A 142 2.59 -4.38 4.62
CA GLN A 142 1.67 -4.35 3.50
C GLN A 142 0.34 -4.98 3.93
N VAL A 143 -0.72 -4.17 3.96
CA VAL A 143 -2.11 -4.62 4.13
C VAL A 143 -2.59 -5.41 2.92
N TRP A 144 -3.53 -6.33 3.14
CA TRP A 144 -4.00 -7.29 2.12
C TRP A 144 -5.43 -7.80 2.38
N GLU A 145 -6.20 -7.04 3.14
CA GLU A 145 -7.61 -7.27 3.45
C GLU A 145 -8.48 -7.05 2.22
N ARG A 146 -9.60 -7.76 2.14
CA ARG A 146 -10.46 -7.81 0.96
C ARG A 146 -10.87 -6.43 0.43
N GLU A 147 -11.31 -5.53 1.31
CA GLU A 147 -11.84 -4.20 0.93
C GLU A 147 -10.73 -3.25 0.45
N LEU A 148 -9.57 -3.29 1.10
CA LEU A 148 -8.39 -2.51 0.68
C LEU A 148 -7.82 -3.03 -0.64
N CYS A 149 -7.74 -4.36 -0.81
CA CYS A 149 -7.37 -4.97 -2.09
C CYS A 149 -8.32 -4.58 -3.23
N GLU A 150 -9.64 -4.49 -2.97
CA GLU A 150 -10.61 -3.98 -3.94
C GLU A 150 -10.25 -2.54 -4.37
N LEU A 151 -9.97 -1.65 -3.41
CA LEU A 151 -9.55 -0.28 -3.70
C LEU A 151 -8.25 -0.24 -4.53
N PHE A 152 -7.24 -1.01 -4.15
CA PHE A 152 -5.97 -1.06 -4.88
C PHE A 152 -6.15 -1.55 -6.32
N ASP A 153 -7.01 -2.54 -6.55
CA ASP A 153 -7.33 -3.05 -7.88
C ASP A 153 -8.08 -2.01 -8.72
N LEU A 154 -9.04 -1.28 -8.13
CA LEU A 154 -9.77 -0.18 -8.80
C LEU A 154 -8.83 0.97 -9.21
N LEU A 155 -7.85 1.28 -8.37
CA LEU A 155 -6.88 2.35 -8.60
C LEU A 155 -5.71 1.92 -9.50
N LYS A 156 -5.56 0.62 -9.79
CA LYS A 156 -4.41 0.11 -10.53
C LYS A 156 -4.34 0.72 -11.94
N GLY A 157 -3.24 1.41 -12.23
CA GLY A 157 -3.00 2.05 -13.53
C GLY A 157 -3.82 3.31 -13.78
N LYS A 158 -4.61 3.77 -12.79
CA LYS A 158 -5.32 5.04 -12.85
C LYS A 158 -4.38 6.21 -12.60
N ARG A 159 -4.71 7.37 -13.15
CA ARG A 159 -4.00 8.62 -12.87
C ARG A 159 -4.54 9.26 -11.59
N LEU A 160 -3.67 9.40 -10.60
CA LEU A 160 -3.93 10.11 -9.35
C LEU A 160 -3.12 11.40 -9.26
N ASP A 161 -2.66 11.98 -10.36
CA ASP A 161 -1.77 13.14 -10.41
C ASP A 161 -2.52 14.48 -10.55
N TYR A 162 -3.76 14.55 -10.05
CA TYR A 162 -4.57 15.76 -10.03
C TYR A 162 -5.57 15.76 -8.87
N GLU A 163 -5.87 16.95 -8.37
CA GLU A 163 -6.64 17.23 -7.14
C GLU A 163 -7.91 16.36 -7.00
N ALA A 164 -8.83 16.39 -7.97
CA ALA A 164 -10.08 15.64 -7.88
C ALA A 164 -9.90 14.11 -7.80
N ALA A 165 -8.82 13.55 -8.34
CA ALA A 165 -8.51 12.13 -8.18
C ALA A 165 -7.90 11.83 -6.81
N VAL A 166 -7.05 12.71 -6.31
CA VAL A 166 -6.45 12.59 -4.96
C VAL A 166 -7.56 12.67 -3.90
N GLU A 167 -8.47 13.64 -4.01
CA GLU A 167 -9.65 13.77 -3.13
C GLU A 167 -10.52 12.50 -3.14
N LEU A 168 -10.82 11.98 -4.34
CA LEU A 168 -11.65 10.79 -4.48
C LEU A 168 -10.95 9.56 -3.87
N ALA A 169 -9.64 9.41 -4.06
CA ALA A 169 -8.87 8.31 -3.51
C ALA A 169 -8.76 8.41 -1.97
N GLN A 170 -8.57 9.61 -1.43
CA GLN A 170 -8.57 9.86 0.02
C GLN A 170 -9.93 9.53 0.65
N ALA A 171 -11.03 10.02 0.06
CA ALA A 171 -12.38 9.73 0.54
C ALA A 171 -12.71 8.23 0.46
N ALA A 172 -12.29 7.55 -0.62
CA ALA A 172 -12.46 6.11 -0.77
C ALA A 172 -11.70 5.31 0.30
N LEU A 173 -10.49 5.76 0.67
CA LEU A 173 -9.75 5.13 1.75
C LEU A 173 -10.49 5.28 3.09
N PHE A 174 -10.95 6.49 3.43
CA PHE A 174 -11.76 6.74 4.64
C PHE A 174 -13.06 5.95 4.70
N GLU A 175 -13.76 5.76 3.56
CA GLU A 175 -14.93 4.88 3.50
C GLU A 175 -14.62 3.45 3.97
N ILE A 176 -13.39 2.97 3.75
CA ILE A 176 -12.93 1.65 4.17
C ILE A 176 -12.40 1.67 5.60
N THR A 177 -11.51 2.61 5.93
CA THR A 177 -10.79 2.66 7.21
C THR A 177 -11.68 3.07 8.38
N ASP A 178 -12.55 4.04 8.15
CA ASP A 178 -13.40 4.66 9.18
C ASP A 178 -14.89 4.41 8.91
N GLY A 179 -15.25 4.09 7.66
CA GLY A 179 -16.60 3.78 7.23
C GLY A 179 -16.98 2.29 7.29
N SER A 180 -17.86 1.86 6.37
CA SER A 180 -18.36 0.48 6.25
C SER A 180 -17.90 -0.22 4.96
N GLY A 181 -16.81 0.27 4.35
CA GLY A 181 -16.35 -0.13 3.03
C GLY A 181 -16.86 0.81 1.93
N LEU A 182 -16.32 0.63 0.71
CA LEU A 182 -16.66 1.46 -0.44
C LEU A 182 -18.16 1.42 -0.73
N THR A 183 -18.73 2.58 -1.07
CA THR A 183 -20.08 2.69 -1.62
C THR A 183 -20.10 2.42 -3.12
N ASP A 184 -21.26 2.03 -3.65
CA ASP A 184 -21.43 1.83 -5.10
C ASP A 184 -21.18 3.11 -5.91
N SER A 185 -21.52 4.27 -5.33
CA SER A 185 -21.25 5.55 -5.98
C SER A 185 -19.75 5.83 -6.07
N THR A 186 -19.00 5.55 -5.01
CA THR A 186 -17.54 5.73 -4.96
C THR A 186 -16.84 4.76 -5.90
N ARG A 187 -17.23 3.47 -5.90
CA ARG A 187 -16.75 2.48 -6.89
C ARG A 187 -16.90 2.99 -8.33
N LEU A 188 -18.10 3.44 -8.70
CA LEU A 188 -18.39 3.92 -10.05
C LEU A 188 -17.55 5.16 -10.43
N LYS A 189 -17.25 6.03 -9.47
CA LYS A 189 -16.38 7.19 -9.71
C LYS A 189 -14.92 6.75 -9.92
N LEU A 190 -14.41 5.84 -9.08
CA LEU A 190 -13.06 5.30 -9.19
C LEU A 190 -12.84 4.57 -10.53
N GLU A 191 -13.80 3.76 -10.96
CA GLU A 191 -13.74 3.06 -12.26
C GLU A 191 -13.58 4.01 -13.44
N ARG A 192 -14.16 5.21 -13.34
CA ARG A 192 -14.16 6.26 -14.37
C ARG A 192 -12.90 7.12 -14.36
N LEU A 193 -12.01 6.97 -13.37
CA LEU A 193 -10.72 7.65 -13.41
C LEU A 193 -9.95 7.26 -14.69
N PRO A 194 -9.24 8.20 -15.30
CA PRO A 194 -8.45 7.95 -16.50
C PRO A 194 -7.21 7.10 -16.22
#